data_AF-A0A0F0HU31-F1
#
_entry.id   AF-A0A0F0HU31-F1
#
_cell.length_a   1.000
_cell.length_b   1.000
_cell.length_c   1.000
_cell.angle_alpha   90.00
_cell.angle_beta   90.00
_cell.angle_gamma   90.00
#
_symmetry.space_group_name_H-M   'P 1'
#
loop_
_entity.id
_entity.type
_entity.pdbx_description
1 polymer ?
#
loop_
_entity_poly.entity_id
_entity_poly.type
_entity_poly.pdbx_seq_one_letter_code
_entity_poly.pdbx_strand_id
1 'polypeptide(L)'
;MGTEVVAPLLSHLIHLARPRRVLEVGMGYTTPFLAKALAEAEALAEAEAAALTRKTLPYLADGRELDEAWIESEPALLLPAGYRDPYRPRLVAIDDLSDTGSSAPRVEQVLAELGLAERVTVVNSDMRGAVGRLPAEFRPIDFAWVDAWDCLYFFENFWELIDPDGGIVVMHYLMTYPEGEAILQYIAETQRLRPGEFELLNLLESQKLRQNSVTVLRRTSASSPRQYSDAGQQPRLGPQVRADAVALARSLTG
;
A
#
# COMPACT_ATOMS: atom_id res chain seq x y z
N MET A 1 -8.13 -8.65 20.61
CA MET A 1 -7.06 -8.97 19.65
C MET A 1 -7.54 -10.12 18.79
N GLY A 2 -7.46 -9.95 17.47
CA GLY A 2 -7.77 -10.95 16.45
C GLY A 2 -7.04 -10.70 15.13
N THR A 3 -6.02 -9.84 15.14
CA THR A 3 -5.23 -9.40 13.98
C THR A 3 -3.80 -9.94 14.02
N GLU A 4 -3.50 -10.95 14.84
CA GLU A 4 -2.14 -11.45 15.08
C GLU A 4 -1.47 -12.02 13.82
N VAL A 5 -2.26 -12.68 12.97
CA VAL A 5 -1.82 -13.21 11.66
C VAL A 5 -1.95 -12.14 10.57
N VAL A 6 -2.92 -11.24 10.71
CA VAL A 6 -3.20 -10.17 9.76
C VAL A 6 -2.11 -9.09 9.78
N ALA A 7 -1.55 -8.74 10.94
CA ALA A 7 -0.53 -7.71 11.04
C ALA A 7 0.77 -8.03 10.24
N PRO A 8 1.33 -9.27 10.30
CA PRO A 8 2.38 -9.69 9.38
C PRO A 8 1.95 -9.68 7.90
N LEU A 9 0.73 -10.12 7.59
CA LEU A 9 0.20 -10.08 6.22
C LEU A 9 0.17 -8.65 5.67
N LEU A 10 -0.35 -7.69 6.44
CA LEU A 10 -0.36 -6.27 6.09
C LEU A 10 1.06 -5.75 5.87
N SER A 11 2.01 -6.13 6.73
CA SER A 11 3.42 -5.76 6.56
C SER A 11 3.97 -6.25 5.22
N HIS A 12 3.66 -7.49 4.82
CA HIS A 12 4.06 -8.02 3.51
C HIS A 12 3.38 -7.32 2.34
N LEU A 13 2.10 -6.95 2.48
CA LEU A 13 1.40 -6.15 1.46
C LEU A 13 2.02 -4.76 1.28
N ILE A 14 2.45 -4.12 2.36
CA ILE A 14 3.19 -2.83 2.29
C ILE A 14 4.49 -3.00 1.50
N HIS A 15 5.28 -4.04 1.78
CA HIS A 15 6.53 -4.29 1.05
C HIS A 15 6.30 -4.61 -0.43
N LEU A 16 5.24 -5.36 -0.74
CA LEU A 16 4.88 -5.74 -2.09
C LEU A 16 4.37 -4.55 -2.91
N ALA A 17 3.43 -3.79 -2.36
CA ALA A 17 2.74 -2.72 -3.08
C ALA A 17 3.48 -1.37 -3.02
N ARG A 18 4.35 -1.18 -2.02
CA ARG A 18 5.06 0.07 -1.71
C ARG A 18 4.18 1.33 -1.79
N PRO A 19 3.04 1.34 -1.06
CA PRO A 19 2.13 2.49 -1.09
C PRO A 19 2.81 3.73 -0.49
N ARG A 20 2.54 4.93 -1.03
CA ARG A 20 3.08 6.19 -0.49
C ARG A 20 2.14 6.81 0.55
N ARG A 21 0.83 6.56 0.43
CA ARG A 21 -0.21 7.14 1.28
C ARG A 21 -1.06 6.00 1.84
N VAL A 22 -0.83 5.68 3.12
CA VAL A 22 -1.45 4.55 3.82
C VAL A 22 -2.44 5.06 4.85
N LEU A 23 -3.72 4.73 4.68
CA LEU A 23 -4.77 5.01 5.64
C LEU A 23 -5.01 3.79 6.53
N GLU A 24 -5.10 3.99 7.85
CA GLU A 24 -5.65 3.03 8.79
C GLU A 24 -6.92 3.62 9.41
N VAL A 25 -7.99 2.81 9.49
CA VAL A 25 -9.22 3.13 10.21
C VAL A 25 -9.39 2.08 11.30
N GLY A 26 -9.41 2.52 12.56
CA GLY A 26 -9.31 1.62 13.72
C GLY A 26 -7.85 1.40 14.10
N MET A 27 -7.30 2.32 14.90
CA MET A 27 -5.90 2.29 15.31
C MET A 27 -5.70 1.25 16.43
N GLY A 28 -4.58 0.54 16.42
CA GLY A 28 -4.34 -0.46 17.45
C GLY A 28 -3.13 -1.35 17.21
N TYR A 29 -3.33 -2.65 17.36
CA TYR A 29 -2.25 -3.64 17.27
C TYR A 29 -1.53 -3.64 15.92
N THR A 30 -2.24 -3.33 14.82
CA THR A 30 -1.71 -3.27 13.45
C THR A 30 -0.87 -2.01 13.18
N THR A 31 -1.11 -0.92 13.91
CA THR A 31 -0.47 0.38 13.62
C THR A 31 1.05 0.33 13.68
N PRO A 32 1.70 -0.24 14.72
CA PRO A 32 3.16 -0.34 14.75
C PRO A 32 3.73 -1.23 13.62
N PHE A 33 2.99 -2.23 13.17
CA PHE A 33 3.41 -3.10 12.06
C PHE A 33 3.38 -2.35 10.74
N LEU A 34 2.31 -1.60 10.47
CA LEU A 34 2.21 -0.75 9.28
C LEU A 34 3.31 0.32 9.28
N ALA A 35 3.52 1.01 10.40
CA ALA A 35 4.56 2.03 10.55
C ALA A 35 5.96 1.46 10.31
N LYS A 36 6.26 0.30 10.92
CA LYS A 36 7.55 -0.40 10.74
C LYS A 36 7.75 -0.83 9.29
N ALA A 37 6.75 -1.46 8.67
CA ALA A 37 6.84 -1.94 7.30
C ALA A 37 7.07 -0.80 6.30
N LEU A 38 6.47 0.38 6.53
CA LEU A 38 6.72 1.56 5.70
C LEU A 38 8.14 2.09 5.86
N ALA A 39 8.68 2.12 7.09
CA ALA A 39 10.06 2.53 7.34
C ALA A 39 11.07 1.54 6.72
N GLU A 40 10.80 0.24 6.79
CA GLU A 40 11.60 -0.81 6.15
C GLU A 40 11.56 -0.69 4.62
N ALA A 41 10.37 -0.49 4.04
CA ALA A 41 10.20 -0.30 2.60
C ALA A 41 10.88 0.99 2.09
N GLU A 42 10.87 2.06 2.88
CA GLU A 42 11.64 3.28 2.59
C GLU A 42 13.14 3.02 2.52
N ALA A 43 13.72 2.42 3.57
CA ALA A 43 15.14 2.12 3.61
C ALA A 43 15.56 1.18 2.47
N LEU A 44 14.72 0.18 2.16
CA LEU A 44 14.94 -0.73 1.04
C LEU A 44 14.95 0.01 -0.31
N ALA A 45 13.95 0.88 -0.54
CA ALA A 45 13.86 1.65 -1.78
C ALA A 45 15.06 2.58 -1.99
N GLU A 46 15.58 3.18 -0.92
CA GLU A 46 16.81 4.01 -0.98
C GLU A 46 18.04 3.17 -1.34
N ALA A 47 18.20 2.01 -0.68
CA ALA A 47 19.32 1.10 -0.96
C ALA A 47 19.29 0.58 -2.40
N GLU A 48 18.11 0.21 -2.90
CA GLU A 48 17.88 -0.23 -4.28
C GLU A 48 18.13 0.88 -5.29
N ALA A 49 17.66 2.12 -5.05
CA ALA A 49 17.92 3.25 -5.93
C ALA A 49 19.42 3.53 -6.08
N ALA A 50 20.17 3.49 -4.97
CA ALA A 50 21.61 3.65 -4.98
C ALA A 50 22.32 2.49 -5.72
N ALA A 51 21.89 1.25 -5.50
CA ALA A 51 22.46 0.08 -6.16
C ALA A 51 22.18 0.07 -7.67
N LEU A 52 20.95 0.39 -8.06
CA LEU A 52 20.52 0.50 -9.45
C LEU A 52 21.31 1.59 -10.19
N THR A 53 21.59 2.71 -9.52
CA THR A 53 22.46 3.77 -10.07
C THR A 53 23.88 3.28 -10.28
N ARG A 54 24.50 2.64 -9.29
CA ARG A 54 25.87 2.09 -9.41
C ARG A 54 26.00 1.13 -10.59
N LYS A 55 25.02 0.25 -10.76
CA LYS A 55 24.94 -0.71 -11.87
C LYS A 55 24.74 -0.03 -13.23
N THR A 56 24.01 1.09 -13.27
CA THR A 56 23.68 1.81 -14.51
C THR A 56 24.82 2.71 -14.99
N LEU A 57 25.62 3.29 -14.08
CA LEU A 57 26.67 4.25 -14.44
C LEU A 57 27.67 3.76 -15.51
N PRO A 58 28.22 2.52 -15.45
CA PRO A 58 29.12 2.03 -16.50
C PRO A 58 28.49 2.00 -17.89
N TYR A 59 27.22 1.61 -18.00
CA TYR A 59 26.49 1.60 -19.27
C TYR A 59 26.37 3.01 -19.86
N LEU A 60 26.12 4.01 -19.01
CA LEU A 60 26.01 5.40 -19.45
C LEU A 60 27.37 5.99 -19.84
N ALA A 61 28.43 5.68 -19.09
CA ALA A 61 29.79 6.15 -19.39
C ALA A 61 30.29 5.64 -20.74
N ASP A 62 30.01 4.38 -21.07
CA ASP A 62 30.43 3.74 -22.32
C ASP A 62 29.46 4.02 -23.48
N GLY A 63 28.37 4.74 -23.25
CA GLY A 63 27.31 4.96 -24.25
C GLY A 63 26.52 3.71 -24.62
N ARG A 64 26.71 2.59 -23.92
CA ARG A 64 26.08 1.29 -24.18
C ARG A 64 24.56 1.34 -23.97
N GLU A 65 23.83 0.58 -24.79
CA GLU A 65 22.43 0.27 -24.52
C GLU A 65 22.30 -0.65 -23.31
N LEU A 66 21.19 -0.53 -22.58
CA LEU A 66 20.84 -1.49 -21.54
C LEU A 66 20.50 -2.83 -22.20
N ASP A 67 21.00 -3.92 -21.63
CA ASP A 67 20.88 -5.28 -22.16
C ASP A 67 20.40 -6.27 -21.09
N GLU A 68 20.28 -7.55 -21.45
CA GLU A 68 19.85 -8.62 -20.53
C GLU A 68 20.81 -8.78 -19.35
N ALA A 69 22.11 -8.61 -19.57
CA ALA A 69 23.11 -8.62 -18.50
C ALA A 69 22.89 -7.48 -17.50
N TRP A 70 22.47 -6.30 -17.98
CA TRP A 70 22.01 -5.24 -17.09
C TRP A 70 20.83 -5.78 -16.27
N ILE A 71 19.74 -6.29 -16.86
CA ILE A 71 18.57 -6.77 -16.12
C ILE A 71 18.92 -7.77 -15.01
N GLU A 72 19.76 -8.75 -15.32
CA GLU A 72 20.09 -9.87 -14.44
C GLU A 72 21.08 -9.52 -13.33
N SER A 73 21.90 -8.47 -13.53
CA SER A 73 22.86 -8.03 -12.51
C SER A 73 22.16 -7.41 -11.29
N GLU A 74 22.78 -7.53 -10.12
CA GLU A 74 22.21 -6.98 -8.89
C GLU A 74 22.19 -5.43 -8.88
N PRO A 75 21.06 -4.78 -8.50
CA PRO A 75 19.78 -5.38 -8.16
C PRO A 75 19.00 -5.83 -9.41
N ALA A 76 18.56 -7.09 -9.40
CA ALA A 76 17.91 -7.71 -10.55
C ALA A 76 16.48 -7.21 -10.76
N LEU A 77 16.05 -7.14 -12.04
CA LEU A 77 14.65 -6.91 -12.45
C LEU A 77 14.02 -5.58 -11.98
N LEU A 78 14.79 -4.67 -11.40
CA LEU A 78 14.26 -3.38 -10.95
C LEU A 78 13.96 -2.46 -12.12
N LEU A 79 12.78 -1.85 -12.09
CA LEU A 79 12.38 -0.83 -13.04
C LEU A 79 12.82 0.56 -12.56
N PRO A 80 13.70 1.29 -13.29
CA PRO A 80 14.20 2.59 -12.86
C PRO A 80 13.09 3.64 -12.62
N ALA A 81 11.99 3.52 -13.36
CA ALA A 81 10.80 4.36 -13.20
C ALA A 81 10.30 4.43 -11.75
N GLY A 82 10.35 3.29 -11.03
CA GLY A 82 9.87 3.18 -9.65
C GLY A 82 10.71 3.93 -8.63
N TYR A 83 11.93 4.35 -9.00
CA TYR A 83 12.89 5.01 -8.11
C TYR A 83 13.16 6.47 -8.50
N ARG A 84 12.47 7.00 -9.52
CA ARG A 84 12.65 8.39 -10.00
C ARG A 84 12.48 9.41 -8.88
N ASP A 85 11.46 9.22 -8.06
CA ASP A 85 11.16 10.07 -6.91
C ASP A 85 11.47 9.32 -5.60
N PRO A 86 12.12 9.98 -4.62
CA PRO A 86 12.35 9.38 -3.31
C PRO A 86 11.07 8.78 -2.72
N TYR A 87 11.13 7.53 -2.26
CA TYR A 87 9.99 6.87 -1.64
C TYR A 87 9.84 7.36 -0.21
N ARG A 88 8.86 8.25 0.02
CA ARG A 88 8.59 8.92 1.30
C ARG A 88 7.17 8.58 1.75
N PRO A 89 6.94 7.39 2.33
CA PRO A 89 5.60 6.98 2.73
C PRO A 89 5.06 7.77 3.93
N ARG A 90 3.73 7.92 3.98
CA ARG A 90 2.98 8.53 5.09
C ARG A 90 1.90 7.58 5.56
N LEU A 91 1.79 7.39 6.86
CA LEU A 91 0.69 6.67 7.51
C LEU A 91 -0.21 7.67 8.26
N VAL A 92 -1.50 7.65 7.93
CA VAL A 92 -2.55 8.35 8.68
C VAL A 92 -3.44 7.32 9.35
N ALA A 93 -3.62 7.40 10.66
CA ALA A 93 -4.51 6.54 11.43
C ALA A 93 -5.71 7.34 11.94
N ILE A 94 -6.93 6.88 11.66
CA ILE A 94 -8.18 7.45 12.17
C ILE A 94 -8.67 6.57 13.31
N ASP A 95 -8.88 7.18 14.49
CA ASP A 95 -9.47 6.55 15.66
C ASP A 95 -10.05 7.63 16.58
N ASP A 96 -11.14 7.36 17.29
CA ASP A 96 -11.73 8.32 18.24
C ASP A 96 -11.23 8.15 19.68
N LEU A 97 -10.38 7.14 19.92
CA LEU A 97 -9.77 6.78 21.20
C LEU A 97 -10.78 6.54 22.33
N SER A 98 -12.07 6.35 22.01
CA SER A 98 -13.14 6.26 22.99
C SER A 98 -13.26 4.86 23.61
N ASP A 99 -12.81 3.81 22.91
CA ASP A 99 -12.83 2.43 23.42
C ASP A 99 -11.66 2.16 24.39
N THR A 100 -11.96 2.24 25.69
CA THR A 100 -11.03 1.92 26.79
C THR A 100 -10.55 0.47 26.82
N GLY A 101 -11.25 -0.46 26.15
CA GLY A 101 -10.85 -1.86 26.03
C GLY A 101 -9.90 -2.14 24.87
N SER A 102 -9.68 -1.14 23.99
CA SER A 102 -8.82 -1.27 22.82
C SER A 102 -7.33 -1.08 23.15
N SER A 103 -6.48 -1.38 22.16
CA SER A 103 -5.06 -1.05 22.21
C SER A 103 -4.75 0.39 21.75
N ALA A 104 -5.71 1.10 21.16
CA ALA A 104 -5.49 2.42 20.55
C ALA A 104 -4.82 3.43 21.50
N PRO A 105 -5.24 3.57 22.78
CA PRO A 105 -4.63 4.53 23.70
C PRO A 105 -3.14 4.28 24.00
N ARG A 106 -2.62 3.08 23.70
CA ARG A 106 -1.23 2.70 23.94
C ARG A 106 -0.34 2.82 22.70
N VAL A 107 -0.94 3.05 21.52
CA VAL A 107 -0.20 3.02 20.24
C VAL A 107 0.87 4.10 20.20
N GLU A 108 0.56 5.34 20.62
CA GLU A 108 1.53 6.43 20.60
C GLU A 108 2.76 6.13 21.47
N GLN A 109 2.56 5.56 22.66
CA GLN A 109 3.66 5.13 23.53
C GLN A 109 4.51 4.05 22.85
N VAL A 110 3.89 3.01 22.28
CA VAL A 110 4.60 1.92 21.60
C VAL A 110 5.38 2.44 20.40
N LEU A 111 4.79 3.34 19.61
CA LEU A 111 5.47 3.97 18.48
C LEU A 111 6.67 4.80 18.96
N ALA A 112 6.55 5.52 20.08
CA ALA A 112 7.68 6.26 20.66
C ALA A 112 8.81 5.32 21.11
N GLU A 113 8.49 4.22 21.80
CA GLU A 113 9.47 3.20 22.22
C GLU A 113 10.19 2.54 21.04
N LEU A 114 9.51 2.41 19.89
CA LEU A 114 10.07 1.88 18.65
C LEU A 114 10.77 2.93 17.77
N GLY A 115 10.73 4.22 18.14
CA GLY A 115 11.27 5.30 17.31
C GLY A 115 10.48 5.55 16.01
N LEU A 116 9.19 5.22 16.00
CA LEU A 116 8.29 5.31 14.83
C LEU A 116 7.19 6.37 14.98
N ALA A 117 7.15 7.12 16.09
CA ALA A 117 6.09 8.10 16.36
C ALA A 117 5.89 9.13 15.23
N GLU A 118 6.99 9.66 14.68
CA GLU A 118 6.93 10.66 13.59
C GLU A 118 6.43 10.08 12.26
N ARG A 119 6.31 8.75 12.14
CA ARG A 119 5.82 8.07 10.93
C ARG A 119 4.30 8.02 10.84
N VAL A 120 3.60 8.29 11.94
CA VAL A 120 2.15 8.13 12.05
C VAL A 120 1.50 9.47 12.38
N THR A 121 0.57 9.90 11.55
CA THR A 121 -0.33 11.03 11.86
C THR A 121 -1.64 10.48 12.40
N VAL A 122 -1.95 10.75 13.66
CA VAL A 122 -3.22 10.33 14.28
C VAL A 122 -4.28 11.41 14.06
N VAL A 123 -5.41 11.03 13.46
CA VAL A 123 -6.61 11.85 13.34
C VAL A 123 -7.60 11.39 14.39
N ASN A 124 -7.63 12.09 15.52
CA ASN A 124 -8.60 11.81 16.59
C ASN A 124 -10.01 12.24 16.14
N SER A 125 -10.77 11.29 15.60
CA SER A 125 -12.11 11.49 15.04
C SER A 125 -12.76 10.13 14.78
N ASP A 126 -14.09 10.09 14.84
CA ASP A 126 -14.82 9.03 14.14
C ASP A 126 -14.59 9.13 12.62
N MET A 127 -14.87 8.03 11.91
CA MET A 127 -14.66 7.95 10.46
C MET A 127 -15.51 8.97 9.67
N ARG A 128 -16.69 9.35 10.17
CA ARG A 128 -17.60 10.28 9.49
C ARG A 128 -17.07 11.72 9.53
N GLY A 129 -16.48 12.10 10.65
CA GLY A 129 -15.82 13.39 10.86
C GLY A 129 -14.42 13.48 10.25
N ALA A 130 -13.81 12.34 9.91
CA ALA A 130 -12.41 12.29 9.48
C ALA A 130 -12.19 12.72 8.02
N VAL A 131 -13.16 12.51 7.11
CA VAL A 131 -13.00 12.81 5.67
C VAL A 131 -12.55 14.25 5.43
N GLY A 132 -13.15 15.22 6.14
CA GLY A 132 -12.80 16.64 6.05
C GLY A 132 -11.53 17.04 6.80
N ARG A 133 -10.95 16.13 7.61
CA ARG A 133 -9.72 16.35 8.39
C ARG A 133 -8.49 15.71 7.75
N LEU A 134 -8.67 14.83 6.77
CA LEU A 134 -7.55 14.28 6.01
C LEU A 134 -6.86 15.41 5.22
N PRO A 135 -5.50 15.48 5.24
CA PRO A 135 -4.76 16.45 4.43
C PRO A 135 -5.09 16.30 2.95
N ALA A 136 -5.24 17.42 2.22
CA ALA A 136 -5.62 17.38 0.81
C ALA A 136 -4.58 16.63 -0.05
N GLU A 137 -3.30 16.77 0.30
CA GLU A 137 -2.18 16.09 -0.35
C GLU A 137 -2.08 14.59 -0.01
N PHE A 138 -2.92 14.10 0.90
CA PHE A 138 -3.02 12.68 1.23
C PHE A 138 -3.88 11.89 0.22
N ARG A 139 -4.40 12.58 -0.81
CA ARG A 139 -5.24 11.99 -1.86
C ARG A 139 -4.49 11.93 -3.20
N PRO A 140 -4.74 10.91 -4.05
CA PRO A 140 -5.45 9.66 -3.71
C PRO A 140 -4.75 8.82 -2.62
N ILE A 141 -5.46 7.85 -2.04
CA ILE A 141 -4.95 6.91 -1.04
C ILE A 141 -4.48 5.64 -1.76
N ASP A 142 -3.24 5.24 -1.54
CA ASP A 142 -2.64 4.07 -2.22
C ASP A 142 -3.04 2.75 -1.55
N PHE A 143 -3.17 2.79 -0.22
CA PHE A 143 -3.50 1.62 0.59
C PHE A 143 -4.37 2.04 1.78
N ALA A 144 -5.47 1.33 2.03
CA ALA A 144 -6.30 1.53 3.20
C ALA A 144 -6.49 0.20 3.96
N TRP A 145 -6.22 0.21 5.26
CA TRP A 145 -6.59 -0.85 6.20
C TRP A 145 -7.79 -0.41 7.02
N VAL A 146 -8.87 -1.17 6.99
CA VAL A 146 -10.13 -0.85 7.67
C VAL A 146 -10.43 -1.94 8.69
N ASP A 147 -10.10 -1.68 9.95
CA ASP A 147 -10.40 -2.50 11.13
C ASP A 147 -11.44 -1.79 12.00
N ALA A 148 -12.61 -1.54 11.41
CA ALA A 148 -13.72 -0.87 12.06
C ALA A 148 -15.05 -1.51 11.67
N TRP A 149 -16.08 -1.36 12.51
CA TRP A 149 -17.40 -1.93 12.25
C TRP A 149 -18.12 -1.32 11.02
N ASP A 150 -17.84 -0.04 10.74
CA ASP A 150 -18.53 0.75 9.72
C ASP A 150 -17.93 0.56 8.29
N CYS A 151 -17.57 -0.66 7.91
CA CYS A 151 -16.96 -0.99 6.60
C CYS A 151 -17.81 -0.53 5.40
N LEU A 152 -19.14 -0.62 5.48
CA LEU A 152 -20.02 -0.12 4.42
C LEU A 152 -19.92 1.40 4.27
N TYR A 153 -19.86 2.14 5.39
CA TYR A 153 -19.69 3.58 5.35
C TYR A 153 -18.34 3.95 4.70
N PHE A 154 -17.26 3.23 5.04
CA PHE A 154 -15.98 3.40 4.37
C PHE A 154 -16.12 3.23 2.86
N PHE A 155 -16.72 2.11 2.42
CA PHE A 155 -16.89 1.83 1.00
C PHE A 155 -17.70 2.93 0.28
N GLU A 156 -18.74 3.48 0.90
CA GLU A 156 -19.56 4.50 0.26
C GLU A 156 -18.93 5.90 0.26
N ASN A 157 -18.06 6.22 1.24
CA ASN A 157 -17.61 7.60 1.47
C ASN A 157 -16.12 7.83 1.23
N PHE A 158 -15.30 6.78 1.29
CA PHE A 158 -13.85 6.85 1.09
C PHE A 158 -13.42 6.25 -0.24
N TRP A 159 -14.26 5.47 -0.93
CA TRP A 159 -13.89 4.80 -2.18
C TRP A 159 -13.36 5.76 -3.25
N GLU A 160 -14.00 6.93 -3.40
CA GLU A 160 -13.54 7.95 -4.35
C GLU A 160 -12.18 8.57 -3.99
N LEU A 161 -11.73 8.40 -2.75
CA LEU A 161 -10.40 8.85 -2.30
C LEU A 161 -9.30 7.82 -2.62
N ILE A 162 -9.64 6.57 -2.92
CA ILE A 162 -8.67 5.50 -3.23
C ILE A 162 -8.11 5.70 -4.63
N ASP A 163 -6.82 5.44 -4.82
CA ASP A 163 -6.15 5.60 -6.12
C ASP A 163 -6.82 4.74 -7.21
N PRO A 164 -7.34 5.34 -8.29
CA PRO A 164 -8.01 4.59 -9.34
C PRO A 164 -7.07 3.78 -10.24
N ASP A 165 -5.74 3.99 -10.17
CA ASP A 165 -4.72 3.15 -10.81
C ASP A 165 -4.12 2.11 -9.84
N GLY A 166 -5.00 1.35 -9.18
CA GLY A 166 -4.58 0.17 -8.43
C GLY A 166 -4.49 0.33 -6.92
N GLY A 167 -5.08 1.38 -6.34
CA GLY A 167 -5.17 1.54 -4.89
C GLY A 167 -5.85 0.34 -4.22
N ILE A 168 -5.35 -0.03 -3.04
CA ILE A 168 -5.76 -1.26 -2.33
C ILE A 168 -6.55 -0.88 -1.08
N VAL A 169 -7.69 -1.53 -0.86
CA VAL A 169 -8.42 -1.48 0.41
C VAL A 169 -8.47 -2.88 1.00
N VAL A 170 -8.11 -3.02 2.25
CA VAL A 170 -8.20 -4.26 3.01
C VAL A 170 -9.19 -4.02 4.15
N MET A 171 -10.29 -4.78 4.17
CA MET A 171 -11.32 -4.71 5.20
C MET A 171 -11.25 -5.93 6.10
N HIS A 172 -11.26 -5.71 7.41
CA HIS A 172 -11.21 -6.78 8.38
C HIS A 172 -12.60 -7.38 8.60
N TYR A 173 -12.62 -8.72 8.68
CA TYR A 173 -13.71 -9.51 9.23
C TYR A 173 -15.08 -9.19 8.62
N LEU A 174 -15.26 -9.52 7.34
CA LEU A 174 -16.55 -9.43 6.65
C LEU A 174 -17.21 -10.80 6.39
N MET A 175 -16.52 -11.91 6.66
CA MET A 175 -17.07 -13.25 6.45
C MET A 175 -17.54 -13.87 7.76
N THR A 176 -18.41 -14.88 7.66
CA THR A 176 -18.83 -15.77 8.77
C THR A 176 -19.77 -15.15 9.82
N TYR A 177 -20.36 -13.99 9.54
CA TYR A 177 -21.46 -13.42 10.32
C TYR A 177 -22.42 -12.60 9.41
N PRO A 178 -23.71 -12.49 9.76
CA PRO A 178 -24.73 -11.99 8.83
C PRO A 178 -24.50 -10.58 8.29
N GLU A 179 -24.08 -9.65 9.13
CA GLU A 179 -23.90 -8.25 8.76
C GLU A 179 -22.71 -8.06 7.80
N GLY A 180 -21.61 -8.79 8.01
CA GLY A 180 -20.46 -8.77 7.10
C GLY A 180 -20.80 -9.38 5.75
N GLU A 181 -21.52 -10.51 5.73
CA GLU A 181 -21.96 -11.16 4.50
C GLU A 181 -22.90 -10.25 3.68
N ALA A 182 -23.74 -9.44 4.35
CA ALA A 182 -24.55 -8.44 3.67
C ALA A 182 -23.71 -7.35 2.99
N ILE A 183 -22.60 -6.91 3.62
CA ILE A 183 -21.65 -5.97 3.02
C ILE A 183 -20.96 -6.61 1.80
N LEU A 184 -20.54 -7.89 1.90
CA LEU A 184 -19.96 -8.60 0.77
C LEU A 184 -20.93 -8.72 -0.40
N GLN A 185 -22.22 -8.98 -0.13
CA GLN A 185 -23.26 -9.01 -1.15
C GLN A 185 -23.41 -7.65 -1.84
N TYR A 186 -23.44 -6.56 -1.06
CA TYR A 186 -23.49 -5.20 -1.59
C TYR A 186 -22.28 -4.86 -2.47
N ILE A 187 -21.07 -5.21 -2.04
CA ILE A 187 -19.85 -5.02 -2.81
C ILE A 187 -19.90 -5.84 -4.12
N ALA A 188 -20.34 -7.11 -4.06
CA ALA A 188 -20.47 -7.96 -5.23
C ALA A 188 -21.55 -7.45 -6.21
N GLU A 189 -22.64 -6.88 -5.73
CA GLU A 189 -23.64 -6.18 -6.55
C GLU A 189 -23.05 -4.94 -7.22
N THR A 190 -22.31 -4.13 -6.47
CA THR A 190 -21.62 -2.96 -7.01
C THR A 190 -20.64 -3.34 -8.12
N GLN A 191 -19.86 -4.41 -7.92
CA GLN A 191 -18.93 -4.92 -8.93
C GLN A 191 -19.66 -5.38 -10.21
N ARG A 192 -20.82 -6.03 -10.06
CA ARG A 192 -21.64 -6.45 -11.21
C ARG A 192 -22.23 -5.25 -11.97
N LEU A 193 -22.63 -4.20 -11.26
CA LEU A 193 -23.16 -2.97 -11.86
C LEU A 193 -22.07 -2.12 -12.51
N ARG A 194 -20.82 -2.25 -12.04
CA ARG A 194 -19.66 -1.47 -12.48
C ARG A 194 -18.48 -2.38 -12.82
N PRO A 195 -18.60 -3.20 -13.88
CA PRO A 195 -17.58 -4.19 -14.21
C PRO A 195 -16.24 -3.52 -14.55
N GLY A 196 -15.17 -4.01 -13.95
CA GLY A 196 -13.81 -3.49 -14.17
C GLY A 196 -13.42 -2.28 -13.31
N GLU A 197 -14.31 -1.73 -12.48
CA GLU A 197 -13.95 -0.65 -11.56
C GLU A 197 -13.11 -1.13 -10.38
N PHE A 198 -13.23 -2.41 -10.00
CA PHE A 198 -12.37 -3.03 -9.00
C PHE A 198 -12.36 -4.57 -9.06
N GLU A 199 -11.32 -5.13 -8.45
CA GLU A 199 -11.11 -6.56 -8.21
C GLU A 199 -11.33 -6.87 -6.71
N LEU A 200 -11.75 -8.09 -6.39
CA LEU A 200 -12.07 -8.53 -5.03
C LEU A 200 -11.42 -9.89 -4.74
N LEU A 201 -10.79 -10.02 -3.56
CA LEU A 201 -10.30 -11.27 -3.00
C LEU A 201 -10.75 -11.40 -1.54
N ASN A 202 -11.31 -12.54 -1.16
CA ASN A 202 -11.65 -12.87 0.22
C ASN A 202 -10.72 -13.96 0.75
N LEU A 203 -10.16 -13.76 1.93
CA LEU A 203 -9.32 -14.73 2.63
C LEU A 203 -9.95 -15.07 3.98
N LEU A 204 -10.09 -16.37 4.27
CA LEU A 204 -10.66 -16.88 5.52
C LEU A 204 -9.57 -17.55 6.36
N GLU A 205 -9.41 -17.09 7.60
CA GLU A 205 -8.67 -17.76 8.68
C GLU A 205 -9.57 -18.81 9.34
N SER A 206 -9.68 -19.99 8.70
CA SER A 206 -10.61 -21.06 9.12
C SER A 206 -10.38 -21.59 10.54
N GLN A 207 -9.22 -21.31 11.14
CA GLN A 207 -8.86 -21.67 12.50
C GLN A 207 -9.42 -20.72 13.59
N LYS A 208 -10.10 -19.62 13.23
CA LYS A 208 -10.65 -18.63 14.16
C LYS A 208 -12.19 -18.61 14.16
N LEU A 209 -12.78 -18.41 15.35
CA LEU A 209 -14.24 -18.31 15.53
C LEU A 209 -14.83 -16.93 15.17
N ARG A 210 -14.02 -15.87 15.23
CA ARG A 210 -14.38 -14.48 14.93
C ARG A 210 -13.12 -13.72 14.53
N GLN A 211 -13.26 -12.54 13.91
CA GLN A 211 -12.11 -11.79 13.39
C GLN A 211 -11.21 -12.69 12.54
N ASN A 212 -11.85 -13.39 11.63
CA ASN A 212 -11.31 -14.58 10.96
C ASN A 212 -11.29 -14.42 9.43
N SER A 213 -11.38 -13.20 8.92
CA SER A 213 -11.31 -12.98 7.48
C SER A 213 -10.73 -11.62 7.14
N VAL A 214 -10.22 -11.50 5.93
CA VAL A 214 -9.89 -10.21 5.30
C VAL A 214 -10.44 -10.18 3.89
N THR A 215 -10.98 -9.03 3.51
CA THR A 215 -11.47 -8.76 2.16
C THR A 215 -10.58 -7.70 1.53
N VAL A 216 -9.94 -8.04 0.42
CA VAL A 216 -9.05 -7.16 -0.33
C VAL A 216 -9.77 -6.69 -1.58
N LEU A 217 -9.83 -5.38 -1.75
CA LEU A 217 -10.33 -4.69 -2.93
C LEU A 217 -9.15 -3.97 -3.61
N ARG A 218 -9.08 -4.04 -4.93
CA ARG A 218 -8.14 -3.25 -5.72
C ARG A 218 -8.91 -2.40 -6.71
N ARG A 219 -8.82 -1.08 -6.61
CA ARG A 219 -9.50 -0.14 -7.51
C ARG A 219 -8.79 -0.13 -8.87
N THR A 220 -9.53 -0.35 -9.94
CA THR A 220 -9.00 -0.47 -11.31
C THR A 220 -9.69 0.44 -12.31
N SER A 221 -10.57 1.34 -11.84
CA SER A 221 -11.39 2.21 -12.67
C SER A 221 -10.62 3.15 -13.62
N ALA A 222 -9.36 3.46 -13.32
CA ALA A 222 -8.47 4.20 -14.22
C ALA A 222 -7.13 3.47 -14.46
N SER A 223 -7.08 2.16 -14.19
CA SER A 223 -5.82 1.45 -14.26
C SER A 223 -5.37 1.24 -15.71
N SER A 224 -4.10 1.56 -15.96
CA SER A 224 -3.49 1.38 -17.27
C SER A 224 -2.75 0.05 -17.32
N PRO A 225 -2.95 -0.79 -18.36
CA PRO A 225 -2.18 -2.01 -18.53
C PRO A 225 -0.68 -1.72 -18.54
N ARG A 226 0.05 -2.34 -17.61
CA ARG A 226 1.50 -2.23 -17.54
C ARG A 226 2.11 -3.35 -18.38
N GLN A 227 2.89 -2.99 -19.39
CA GLN A 227 3.54 -3.96 -20.28
C GLN A 227 5.06 -3.83 -20.19
N TYR A 228 5.66 -4.73 -19.40
CA TYR A 228 7.10 -4.76 -19.15
C TYR A 228 7.86 -5.75 -20.02
N SER A 229 7.14 -6.64 -20.72
CA SER A 229 7.73 -7.64 -21.61
C SER A 229 6.96 -7.78 -22.92
N ASP A 230 7.67 -8.19 -23.96
CA ASP A 230 7.13 -8.67 -25.22
C ASP A 230 6.73 -10.16 -25.15
N ALA A 231 6.24 -10.69 -26.27
CA ALA A 231 5.93 -12.11 -26.39
C ALA A 231 7.16 -12.98 -26.03
N GLY A 232 6.93 -14.07 -25.30
CA GLY A 232 8.03 -14.91 -24.79
C GLY A 232 8.73 -14.34 -23.55
N GLN A 233 8.12 -13.39 -22.84
CA GLN A 233 8.61 -12.80 -21.59
C GLN A 233 9.90 -11.95 -21.75
N GLN A 234 10.29 -11.61 -22.97
CA GLN A 234 11.45 -10.75 -23.23
C GLN A 234 11.24 -9.35 -22.65
N PRO A 235 12.09 -8.88 -21.72
CA PRO A 235 11.91 -7.56 -21.11
C PRO A 235 12.05 -6.42 -22.12
N ARG A 236 11.25 -5.37 -21.94
CA ARG A 236 11.29 -4.17 -22.78
C ARG A 236 12.32 -3.17 -22.26
N LEU A 237 13.51 -3.16 -22.85
CA LEU A 237 14.58 -2.18 -22.56
C LEU A 237 14.58 -0.97 -23.49
N GLY A 238 13.39 -0.53 -23.93
CA GLY A 238 13.26 0.55 -24.90
C GLY A 238 13.75 1.93 -24.39
N PRO A 239 13.67 2.97 -25.23
CA PRO A 239 14.19 4.31 -24.94
C PRO A 239 13.69 4.91 -23.62
N GLN A 240 12.45 4.58 -23.22
CA GLN A 240 11.89 5.03 -21.94
C GLN A 240 12.67 4.47 -20.74
N VAL A 241 12.92 3.17 -20.68
CA VAL A 241 13.66 2.56 -19.54
C VAL A 241 15.05 3.17 -19.42
N ARG A 242 15.72 3.42 -20.54
CA ARG A 242 17.01 4.12 -20.56
C ARG A 242 16.88 5.56 -20.05
N ALA A 243 15.88 6.32 -20.51
CA ALA A 243 15.64 7.68 -20.04
C ALA A 243 15.39 7.74 -18.53
N ASP A 244 14.61 6.80 -17.99
CA ASP A 244 14.36 6.64 -16.56
C ASP A 244 15.64 6.35 -15.79
N ALA A 245 16.47 5.43 -16.29
CA ALA A 245 17.75 5.07 -15.68
C ALA A 245 18.72 6.26 -15.65
N VAL A 246 18.76 7.06 -16.73
CA VAL A 246 19.57 8.30 -16.79
C VAL A 246 19.07 9.34 -15.80
N ALA A 247 17.75 9.53 -15.72
CA ALA A 247 17.14 10.49 -14.79
C ALA A 247 17.48 10.14 -13.33
N LEU A 248 17.36 8.85 -12.96
CA LEU A 248 17.73 8.35 -11.64
C LEU A 248 19.23 8.53 -11.36
N ALA A 249 20.10 8.17 -12.29
CA ALA A 249 21.55 8.30 -12.08
C ALA A 249 21.96 9.76 -11.84
N ARG A 250 21.33 10.70 -12.54
CA ARG A 250 21.58 12.14 -12.36
C ARG A 250 21.07 12.68 -11.02
N SER A 251 19.91 12.23 -10.54
CA SER A 251 19.33 12.73 -9.28
C SER A 251 20.14 12.32 -8.04
N LEU A 252 20.95 11.25 -8.12
CA LEU A 252 21.77 10.77 -7.02
C LEU A 252 23.26 11.16 -7.12
N THR A 253 23.69 11.77 -8.22
CA THR A 253 25.09 12.16 -8.45
C THR A 253 25.31 13.67 -8.56
N GLY A 254 24.24 14.45 -8.78
CA GLY A 254 24.24 15.92 -8.71
C GLY A 254 23.85 16.43 -7.33
#